data_AF-A0AAD1SDR8-F1
#
_entry.id   AF-A0AAD1SDR8-F1
#
_cell.length_a   1.000
_cell.length_b   1.000
_cell.length_c   1.000
_cell.angle_alpha   90.00
_cell.angle_beta   90.00
_cell.angle_gamma   90.00
#
_symmetry.space_group_name_H-M   'P 1'
#
loop_
_entity.id
_entity.type
_entity.pdbx_description
1 polymer ?
#
loop_
_entity_poly.entity_id
_entity_poly.type
_entity_poly.pdbx_seq_one_letter_code
_entity_poly.pdbx_strand_id
1 'polypeptide(L)'
;MSNSAVMGPGEDGALDEEEMSEEEVSRDWTPQEKALHEAKVKARAKYRVRRTSSRDSESTETIAETPIPQGKSHDRKSRMGKGRGLPKKGGAGGKGVWGALGQVYTYQEPDVQDPNYDESAQGKTVYHKVVPELDEVGLQHNVQPMVREYFEHGDTEEVIALLKELNLGKQSSGVPRVAVSLALEGKASHRELTSRLLSDLVGKVLSEEHIAEAFDRMLSELPDLILDTPEAPQMLGQFIARAVADHALPLNFLDRYKGRVDCDHARAAVDRAAVLLRIKREIIRLDNVWGVGGGQRPVKHLIKEG
;
A
#
# COMPACT_ATOMS: atom_id res chain seq x y z
N MET A 1 -9.33 30.45 76.68
CA MET A 1 -7.97 30.97 76.49
C MET A 1 -7.71 30.88 74.99
N SER A 2 -7.90 31.96 74.19
CA SER A 2 -7.09 33.20 74.12
C SER A 2 -5.81 32.96 73.31
N ASN A 3 -5.49 33.65 72.21
CA ASN A 3 -6.07 34.83 71.50
C ASN A 3 -5.96 34.60 69.96
N SER A 4 -6.67 35.31 69.04
CA SER A 4 -6.50 36.69 68.52
C SER A 4 -5.06 36.99 68.01
N ALA A 5 -4.78 37.68 66.88
CA ALA A 5 -5.57 38.44 65.87
C ALA A 5 -4.69 38.64 64.57
N VAL A 6 -5.01 39.31 63.44
CA VAL A 6 -6.16 40.09 62.91
C VAL A 6 -6.16 40.15 61.33
N MET A 7 -6.73 41.18 60.69
CA MET A 7 -6.73 41.58 59.25
C MET A 7 -5.31 41.79 58.63
N GLY A 8 -5.06 41.96 57.31
CA GLY A 8 -5.84 42.48 56.15
C GLY A 8 -5.56 43.99 55.89
N PRO A 9 -5.94 44.66 54.76
CA PRO A 9 -6.65 44.24 53.54
C PRO A 9 -5.99 44.74 52.20
N GLY A 10 -6.75 44.80 51.10
CA GLY A 10 -6.43 45.41 49.78
C GLY A 10 -6.85 44.47 48.62
N GLU A 11 -7.89 44.70 47.81
CA GLU A 11 -8.23 45.85 46.93
C GLU A 11 -7.22 46.07 45.79
N ASP A 12 -7.59 46.15 44.50
CA ASP A 12 -8.84 45.72 43.85
C ASP A 12 -8.66 45.60 42.31
N GLY A 13 -9.57 44.85 41.65
CA GLY A 13 -9.95 44.93 40.23
C GLY A 13 -8.93 45.18 39.10
N ALA A 14 -8.67 44.14 38.30
CA ALA A 14 -8.52 44.27 36.84
C ALA A 14 -9.07 43.00 36.14
N LEU A 15 -10.01 43.19 35.21
CA LEU A 15 -10.42 42.17 34.23
C LEU A 15 -9.83 42.60 32.89
N ASP A 16 -8.77 41.93 32.45
CA ASP A 16 -8.24 42.07 31.09
C ASP A 16 -8.39 40.74 30.36
N GLU A 17 -9.35 40.70 29.44
CA GLU A 17 -9.60 39.60 28.52
C GLU A 17 -8.66 39.73 27.31
N GLU A 18 -7.38 39.34 27.45
CA GLU A 18 -6.49 39.28 26.29
C GLU A 18 -6.71 38.03 25.44
N GLU A 19 -6.97 38.27 24.15
CA GLU A 19 -7.52 37.38 23.14
C GLU A 19 -6.77 36.05 22.95
N MET A 20 -7.52 34.96 22.75
CA MET A 20 -6.98 33.78 22.06
C MET A 20 -6.75 34.13 20.58
N SER A 21 -5.50 34.19 20.15
CA SER A 21 -5.17 34.22 18.72
C SER A 21 -5.38 32.84 18.09
N GLU A 22 -6.61 32.53 17.68
CA GLU A 22 -6.98 31.33 16.92
C GLU A 22 -6.47 31.38 15.46
N GLU A 23 -5.17 31.63 15.24
CA GLU A 23 -4.53 31.81 13.92
C GLU A 23 -3.40 30.79 13.60
N GLU A 24 -3.63 29.51 13.90
CA GLU A 24 -3.07 28.39 13.11
C GLU A 24 -4.22 27.52 12.56
N VAL A 25 -5.28 28.19 12.07
CA VAL A 25 -6.36 27.56 11.31
C VAL A 25 -5.79 26.94 10.04
N SER A 26 -6.32 25.75 9.71
CA SER A 26 -6.17 25.04 8.44
C SER A 26 -5.67 25.91 7.28
N ARG A 27 -4.50 25.55 6.71
CA ARG A 27 -4.02 26.10 5.43
C ARG A 27 -4.94 25.67 4.30
N ASP A 28 -6.06 26.37 4.17
CA ASP A 28 -7.08 26.10 3.19
C ASP A 28 -6.56 26.47 1.80
N TRP A 29 -5.98 25.48 1.10
CA TRP A 29 -5.29 25.68 -0.17
C TRP A 29 -6.15 26.51 -1.13
N THR A 30 -5.51 27.42 -1.87
CA THR A 30 -6.20 28.22 -2.88
C THR A 30 -6.84 27.29 -3.93
N PRO A 31 -7.92 27.73 -4.62
CA PRO A 31 -8.50 26.97 -5.71
C PRO A 31 -7.48 26.60 -6.81
N GLN A 32 -6.42 27.40 -6.95
CA GLN A 32 -5.33 27.18 -7.90
C GLN A 32 -4.39 26.04 -7.44
N GLU A 33 -4.02 26.01 -6.15
CA GLU A 33 -3.21 24.92 -5.57
C GLU A 33 -4.00 23.59 -5.54
N LYS A 34 -5.28 23.64 -5.16
CA LYS A 34 -6.19 22.48 -5.23
C LYS A 34 -6.25 21.92 -6.65
N ALA A 35 -6.43 22.76 -7.67
CA ALA A 35 -6.41 22.34 -9.07
C ALA A 35 -5.05 21.80 -9.55
N LEU A 36 -3.93 22.38 -9.10
CA LEU A 36 -2.58 21.93 -9.45
C LEU A 36 -2.23 20.57 -8.83
N HIS A 37 -2.63 20.32 -7.58
CA HIS A 37 -2.48 19.02 -6.94
C HIS A 37 -3.39 17.97 -7.59
N GLU A 38 -4.67 18.29 -7.82
CA GLU A 38 -5.61 17.38 -8.50
C GLU A 38 -5.12 17.03 -9.92
N ALA A 39 -4.54 18.00 -10.64
CA ALA A 39 -3.90 17.76 -11.94
C ALA A 39 -2.65 16.85 -11.83
N LYS A 40 -1.80 17.02 -10.80
CA LYS A 40 -0.67 16.12 -10.51
C LYS A 40 -1.13 14.68 -10.25
N VAL A 41 -2.11 14.49 -9.36
CA VAL A 41 -2.68 13.16 -9.03
C VAL A 41 -3.27 12.51 -10.28
N LYS A 42 -4.10 13.23 -11.05
CA LYS A 42 -4.67 12.74 -12.31
C LYS A 42 -3.62 12.47 -13.40
N ALA A 43 -2.47 13.15 -13.39
CA ALA A 43 -1.35 12.86 -14.29
C ALA A 43 -0.57 11.60 -13.86
N ARG A 44 -0.26 11.45 -12.56
CA ARG A 44 0.36 10.24 -11.99
C ARG A 44 -0.47 8.99 -12.26
N ALA A 45 -1.79 9.04 -12.03
CA ALA A 45 -2.70 7.94 -12.31
C ALA A 45 -2.65 7.47 -13.78
N LYS A 46 -2.61 8.41 -14.75
CA LYS A 46 -2.46 8.12 -16.19
C LYS A 46 -1.10 7.52 -16.55
N TYR A 47 -0.05 7.83 -15.79
CA TYR A 47 1.27 7.23 -15.96
C TYR A 47 1.31 5.78 -15.44
N ARG A 48 0.64 5.50 -14.31
CA ARG A 48 0.54 4.15 -13.71
C ARG A 48 -0.10 3.14 -14.67
N VAL A 49 -1.18 3.53 -15.36
CA VAL A 49 -1.88 2.70 -16.36
C VAL A 49 -1.01 2.36 -17.59
N ARG A 50 -0.11 3.26 -18.03
CA ARG A 50 0.75 3.02 -19.19
C ARG A 50 1.89 2.03 -18.94
N ARG A 51 2.21 1.75 -17.67
CA ARG A 51 3.36 0.90 -17.31
C ARG A 51 3.01 -0.59 -17.20
N THR A 52 1.73 -0.94 -17.25
CA THR A 52 1.23 -2.33 -17.18
C THR A 52 0.85 -2.93 -18.53
N SER A 53 1.03 -2.19 -19.65
CA SER A 53 0.52 -2.57 -20.98
C SER A 53 1.61 -2.84 -22.03
N SER A 54 2.83 -3.21 -21.61
CA SER A 54 3.93 -3.52 -22.54
C SER A 54 4.77 -4.72 -22.09
N ARG A 55 4.20 -5.93 -22.17
CA ARG A 55 4.96 -7.19 -22.09
C ARG A 55 4.22 -8.33 -22.79
N ASP A 56 4.47 -8.50 -24.08
CA ASP A 56 4.34 -9.80 -24.76
C ASP A 56 5.20 -9.83 -26.03
N SER A 57 5.70 -11.02 -26.36
CA SER A 57 6.37 -11.42 -27.61
C SER A 57 7.55 -10.58 -28.16
N GLU A 58 8.77 -11.13 -28.08
CA GLU A 58 9.37 -11.77 -29.26
C GLU A 58 10.47 -12.79 -28.86
N SER A 59 10.85 -13.69 -29.77
CA SER A 59 11.79 -14.80 -29.55
C SER A 59 12.65 -15.05 -30.79
N THR A 60 13.92 -15.41 -30.63
CA THR A 60 14.83 -15.69 -31.76
C THR A 60 15.85 -16.79 -31.44
N GLU A 61 16.45 -17.38 -32.49
CA GLU A 61 17.03 -18.74 -32.51
C GLU A 61 18.56 -18.78 -32.23
N THR A 62 19.25 -19.93 -32.08
CA THR A 62 19.71 -20.75 -33.24
C THR A 62 20.43 -22.08 -32.86
N ILE A 63 20.07 -23.15 -33.59
CA ILE A 63 20.91 -24.21 -34.24
C ILE A 63 21.94 -25.06 -33.44
N ALA A 64 21.77 -26.41 -33.52
CA ALA A 64 22.82 -27.45 -33.53
C ALA A 64 22.28 -28.75 -34.23
N GLU A 65 23.12 -29.71 -34.67
CA GLU A 65 22.75 -30.76 -35.65
C GLU A 65 22.97 -32.25 -35.24
N THR A 66 22.36 -33.18 -36.02
CA THR A 66 22.71 -34.62 -36.27
C THR A 66 22.13 -35.74 -35.33
N PRO A 67 22.12 -37.05 -35.70
CA PRO A 67 21.37 -37.65 -36.85
C PRO A 67 20.79 -39.11 -36.63
N ILE A 68 20.19 -39.73 -37.70
CA ILE A 68 19.91 -41.20 -37.92
C ILE A 68 18.70 -41.83 -37.14
N PRO A 69 17.95 -42.90 -37.60
CA PRO A 69 17.90 -43.65 -38.88
C PRO A 69 16.51 -43.64 -39.61
N GLN A 70 16.41 -44.40 -40.72
CA GLN A 70 15.24 -44.54 -41.61
C GLN A 70 14.16 -45.57 -41.15
N GLY A 71 12.89 -45.34 -41.51
CA GLY A 71 11.76 -46.27 -41.35
C GLY A 71 11.03 -46.56 -42.68
N LYS A 72 10.99 -47.85 -43.06
CA LYS A 72 10.56 -48.39 -44.38
C LYS A 72 9.22 -47.87 -44.95
N SER A 73 9.23 -47.64 -46.26
CA SER A 73 8.03 -47.48 -47.11
C SER A 73 7.13 -48.73 -47.12
N HIS A 74 5.82 -48.55 -47.29
CA HIS A 74 5.01 -49.38 -48.21
C HIS A 74 3.68 -48.71 -48.60
N ASP A 75 3.17 -49.09 -49.77
CA ASP A 75 2.05 -48.50 -50.52
C ASP A 75 0.77 -48.13 -49.76
N ARG A 76 0.30 -46.90 -50.00
CA ARG A 76 -1.13 -46.55 -50.02
C ARG A 76 -1.52 -45.79 -51.29
N LYS A 77 -1.57 -46.55 -52.39
CA LYS A 77 -2.26 -46.31 -53.67
C LYS A 77 -2.92 -44.93 -53.81
N SER A 78 -2.32 -44.06 -54.63
CA SER A 78 -2.92 -42.78 -55.02
C SER A 78 -4.31 -42.99 -55.63
N ARG A 79 -5.35 -42.39 -55.02
CA ARG A 79 -6.69 -42.32 -55.61
C ARG A 79 -6.71 -41.24 -56.70
N MET A 80 -6.17 -41.59 -57.85
CA MET A 80 -6.35 -40.90 -59.13
C MET A 80 -7.86 -40.90 -59.49
N GLY A 81 -8.62 -39.97 -58.93
CA GLY A 81 -10.08 -40.06 -58.86
C GLY A 81 -10.83 -38.78 -58.47
N LYS A 82 -10.17 -37.62 -58.56
CA LYS A 82 -10.76 -36.27 -58.70
C LYS A 82 -9.68 -35.33 -59.25
N GLY A 83 -10.10 -34.28 -59.95
CA GLY A 83 -9.22 -33.44 -60.77
C GLY A 83 -8.17 -32.64 -59.98
N ARG A 84 -7.25 -31.98 -60.70
CA ARG A 84 -6.23 -31.08 -60.13
C ARG A 84 -6.85 -30.19 -59.06
N GLY A 85 -6.29 -30.20 -57.85
CA GLY A 85 -6.78 -29.45 -56.68
C GLY A 85 -6.56 -27.93 -56.74
N LEU A 86 -6.83 -27.30 -57.89
CA LEU A 86 -6.88 -25.84 -57.97
C LEU A 86 -8.04 -25.35 -57.08
N PRO A 87 -7.82 -24.34 -56.22
CA PRO A 87 -8.91 -23.64 -55.55
C PRO A 87 -9.92 -23.12 -56.59
N LYS A 88 -11.22 -23.28 -56.31
CA LYS A 88 -12.25 -22.64 -57.13
C LYS A 88 -12.07 -21.12 -57.04
N LYS A 89 -11.89 -20.44 -58.19
CA LYS A 89 -11.99 -18.97 -58.25
C LYS A 89 -13.35 -18.57 -57.66
N GLY A 90 -13.34 -17.80 -56.58
CA GLY A 90 -14.53 -17.48 -55.78
C GLY A 90 -14.46 -17.87 -54.29
N GLY A 91 -13.37 -18.46 -53.81
CA GLY A 91 -13.08 -18.55 -52.35
C GLY A 91 -13.92 -19.57 -51.55
N ALA A 92 -14.79 -20.35 -52.19
CA ALA A 92 -15.54 -21.41 -51.52
C ALA A 92 -14.59 -22.52 -51.02
N GLY A 93 -14.57 -22.73 -49.70
CA GLY A 93 -13.57 -23.54 -48.99
C GLY A 93 -13.41 -24.97 -49.50
N GLY A 94 -12.15 -25.36 -49.74
CA GLY A 94 -11.76 -26.76 -49.87
C GLY A 94 -11.79 -27.47 -48.51
N LYS A 95 -11.65 -28.80 -48.51
CA LYS A 95 -11.67 -29.61 -47.28
C LYS A 95 -10.47 -29.25 -46.39
N GLY A 96 -10.70 -28.44 -45.35
CA GLY A 96 -9.67 -27.90 -44.46
C GLY A 96 -9.46 -26.37 -44.52
N VAL A 97 -10.21 -25.63 -45.34
CA VAL A 97 -10.11 -24.16 -45.45
C VAL A 97 -11.34 -23.48 -44.82
N TRP A 98 -11.09 -22.52 -43.93
CA TRP A 98 -12.11 -21.78 -43.16
C TRP A 98 -12.78 -20.67 -44.00
N GLY A 99 -13.46 -21.06 -45.08
CA GLY A 99 -14.25 -20.14 -45.92
C GLY A 99 -13.41 -19.08 -46.64
N ALA A 100 -14.04 -17.92 -46.89
CA ALA A 100 -13.39 -16.74 -47.47
C ALA A 100 -13.25 -15.65 -46.39
N LEU A 101 -12.05 -15.06 -46.29
CA LEU A 101 -11.80 -13.88 -45.46
C LEU A 101 -12.65 -12.70 -45.94
N GLY A 102 -13.35 -12.04 -45.01
CA GLY A 102 -14.10 -10.81 -45.31
C GLY A 102 -15.54 -11.02 -45.80
N GLN A 103 -16.16 -12.18 -45.56
CA GLN A 103 -17.61 -12.30 -45.71
C GLN A 103 -18.30 -11.49 -44.59
N VAL A 104 -18.65 -10.24 -44.90
CA VAL A 104 -19.42 -9.36 -44.00
C VAL A 104 -20.83 -9.94 -43.89
N TYR A 105 -21.13 -10.56 -42.75
CA TYR A 105 -22.48 -10.95 -42.42
C TYR A 105 -23.35 -9.70 -42.34
N THR A 106 -24.32 -9.58 -43.25
CA THR A 106 -25.46 -8.68 -43.04
C THR A 106 -26.11 -9.07 -41.72
N TYR A 107 -26.43 -8.08 -40.87
CA TYR A 107 -27.03 -8.35 -39.57
C TYR A 107 -28.36 -9.08 -39.79
N GLN A 108 -28.36 -10.39 -39.50
CA GLN A 108 -29.48 -11.26 -39.75
C GLN A 108 -30.36 -11.20 -38.51
N GLU A 109 -31.52 -10.55 -38.64
CA GLU A 109 -32.46 -10.39 -37.53
C GLU A 109 -32.83 -11.78 -36.98
N PRO A 110 -32.71 -12.01 -35.66
CA PRO A 110 -33.05 -13.31 -35.07
C PRO A 110 -34.50 -13.70 -35.36
N ASP A 111 -34.70 -14.97 -35.74
CA ASP A 111 -36.05 -15.48 -35.99
C ASP A 111 -36.76 -15.72 -34.66
N VAL A 112 -37.77 -14.88 -34.37
CA VAL A 112 -38.69 -14.99 -33.23
C VAL A 112 -39.46 -16.32 -33.18
N GLN A 113 -39.42 -17.15 -34.23
CA GLN A 113 -40.05 -18.47 -34.28
C GLN A 113 -39.05 -19.64 -34.17
N ASP A 114 -37.75 -19.39 -34.01
CA ASP A 114 -36.77 -20.46 -33.70
C ASP A 114 -37.07 -21.03 -32.30
N PRO A 115 -37.25 -22.37 -32.13
CA PRO A 115 -37.45 -22.99 -30.81
C PRO A 115 -36.32 -22.78 -29.80
N ASN A 116 -35.17 -22.27 -30.22
CA ASN A 116 -34.03 -21.89 -29.40
C ASN A 116 -33.87 -20.35 -29.28
N TYR A 117 -34.83 -19.55 -29.75
CA TYR A 117 -34.86 -18.11 -29.52
C TYR A 117 -35.39 -17.79 -28.12
N ASP A 118 -34.52 -17.27 -27.25
CA ASP A 118 -34.95 -16.77 -25.95
C ASP A 118 -35.38 -15.31 -26.05
N GLU A 119 -36.71 -15.07 -26.05
CA GLU A 119 -37.30 -13.70 -25.96
C GLU A 119 -36.85 -12.92 -24.70
N SER A 120 -36.12 -13.55 -23.79
CA SER A 120 -35.33 -12.89 -22.75
C SER A 120 -34.18 -12.06 -23.33
N ALA A 121 -34.53 -10.89 -23.89
CA ALA A 121 -33.66 -9.73 -23.92
C ALA A 121 -33.07 -9.52 -22.51
N GLN A 122 -31.82 -9.96 -22.33
CA GLN A 122 -31.27 -10.37 -21.03
C GLN A 122 -31.41 -9.25 -20.00
N GLY A 123 -32.26 -9.47 -18.99
CA GLY A 123 -32.91 -8.43 -18.19
C GLY A 123 -31.94 -7.48 -17.48
N LYS A 124 -31.56 -6.40 -18.18
CA LYS A 124 -30.59 -5.36 -17.79
C LYS A 124 -29.47 -5.89 -16.88
N THR A 125 -28.66 -6.81 -17.41
CA THR A 125 -27.54 -7.44 -16.68
C THR A 125 -26.59 -6.42 -16.06
N VAL A 126 -26.72 -6.18 -14.75
CA VAL A 126 -25.87 -5.23 -14.01
C VAL A 126 -24.56 -5.91 -13.61
N TYR A 127 -23.53 -5.71 -14.43
CA TYR A 127 -22.18 -6.18 -14.13
C TYR A 127 -21.58 -5.41 -12.93
N HIS A 128 -21.64 -6.01 -11.74
CA HIS A 128 -20.94 -5.48 -10.58
C HIS A 128 -19.43 -5.72 -10.72
N LYS A 129 -18.61 -4.66 -10.71
CA LYS A 129 -17.14 -4.79 -10.68
C LYS A 129 -16.71 -5.28 -9.30
N VAL A 130 -16.62 -6.59 -9.12
CA VAL A 130 -15.99 -7.19 -7.93
C VAL A 130 -14.48 -6.94 -8.01
N VAL A 131 -13.96 -6.13 -7.09
CA VAL A 131 -12.52 -6.00 -6.86
C VAL A 131 -12.17 -7.03 -5.77
N PRO A 132 -11.35 -8.06 -6.07
CA PRO A 132 -10.97 -9.03 -5.05
C PRO A 132 -10.19 -8.37 -3.90
N GLU A 133 -10.22 -8.98 -2.72
CA GLU A 133 -9.30 -8.62 -1.63
C GLU A 133 -7.86 -8.80 -2.11
N LEU A 134 -6.95 -7.90 -1.72
CA LEU A 134 -5.53 -8.05 -2.05
C LEU A 134 -4.92 -9.24 -1.29
N ASP A 135 -4.09 -10.02 -1.99
CA ASP A 135 -3.18 -10.97 -1.38
C ASP A 135 -1.95 -10.26 -0.79
N GLU A 136 -1.09 -10.98 -0.08
CA GLU A 136 0.09 -10.39 0.56
C GLU A 136 1.15 -9.87 -0.45
N VAL A 137 1.33 -10.56 -1.58
CA VAL A 137 2.28 -10.14 -2.63
C VAL A 137 1.71 -8.95 -3.39
N GLY A 138 0.42 -8.98 -3.72
CA GLY A 138 -0.31 -7.84 -4.27
C GLY A 138 -0.28 -6.61 -3.35
N LEU A 139 -0.41 -6.80 -2.04
CA LEU A 139 -0.27 -5.74 -1.05
C LEU A 139 1.15 -5.14 -1.08
N GLN A 140 2.19 -5.97 -0.97
CA GLN A 140 3.58 -5.49 -0.96
C GLN A 140 3.90 -4.71 -2.24
N HIS A 141 3.50 -5.21 -3.41
CA HIS A 141 3.72 -4.54 -4.70
C HIS A 141 3.00 -3.19 -4.82
N ASN A 142 1.84 -3.00 -4.16
CA ASN A 142 1.12 -1.71 -4.18
C ASN A 142 1.60 -0.75 -3.07
N VAL A 143 1.85 -1.23 -1.85
CA VAL A 143 2.19 -0.39 -0.69
C VAL A 143 3.67 0.05 -0.72
N GLN A 144 4.60 -0.82 -1.14
CA GLN A 144 6.03 -0.50 -1.18
C GLN A 144 6.36 0.75 -2.02
N PRO A 145 5.83 0.96 -3.25
CA PRO A 145 6.06 2.21 -3.98
C PRO A 145 5.39 3.42 -3.32
N MET A 146 4.19 3.27 -2.72
CA MET A 146 3.52 4.37 -2.01
C MET A 146 4.35 4.88 -0.83
N VAL A 147 4.87 3.97 0.00
CA VAL A 147 5.74 4.33 1.14
C VAL A 147 7.07 4.92 0.67
N ARG A 148 7.64 4.41 -0.43
CA ARG A 148 8.89 4.95 -1.00
C ARG A 148 8.71 6.36 -1.58
N GLU A 149 7.61 6.64 -2.28
CA GLU A 149 7.31 8.00 -2.73
C GLU A 149 7.10 8.92 -1.50
N TYR A 150 6.32 8.47 -0.50
CA TYR A 150 6.09 9.19 0.75
C TYR A 150 7.38 9.59 1.50
N PHE A 151 8.43 8.77 1.48
CA PHE A 151 9.72 9.14 2.11
C PHE A 151 10.43 10.34 1.45
N GLU A 152 10.13 10.64 0.19
CA GLU A 152 10.70 11.80 -0.52
C GLU A 152 9.91 13.09 -0.23
N HIS A 153 8.56 13.04 -0.23
CA HIS A 153 7.71 14.23 -0.13
C HIS A 153 6.94 14.43 1.19
N GLY A 154 6.79 13.41 2.03
CA GLY A 154 6.18 13.51 3.36
C GLY A 154 4.67 13.78 3.41
N ASP A 155 3.96 13.65 2.27
CA ASP A 155 2.50 13.88 2.19
C ASP A 155 1.71 12.64 2.64
N THR A 156 1.15 12.67 3.84
CA THR A 156 0.36 11.54 4.38
C THR A 156 -1.03 11.44 3.72
N GLU A 157 -1.61 12.53 3.23
CA GLU A 157 -2.94 12.52 2.61
C GLU A 157 -2.93 11.88 1.21
N GLU A 158 -1.83 12.01 0.44
CA GLU A 158 -1.65 11.23 -0.80
C GLU A 158 -1.63 9.71 -0.50
N VAL A 159 -1.00 9.28 0.60
CA VAL A 159 -1.00 7.85 1.02
C VAL A 159 -2.38 7.41 1.51
N ILE A 160 -3.07 8.23 2.31
CA ILE A 160 -4.43 7.98 2.80
C ILE A 160 -5.42 7.82 1.63
N ALA A 161 -5.33 8.69 0.62
CA ALA A 161 -6.16 8.63 -0.57
C ALA A 161 -5.89 7.34 -1.38
N LEU A 162 -4.61 7.03 -1.63
CA LEU A 162 -4.22 5.84 -2.39
C LEU A 162 -4.59 4.52 -1.69
N LEU A 163 -4.50 4.44 -0.36
CA LEU A 163 -4.94 3.25 0.39
C LEU A 163 -6.46 3.10 0.38
N LYS A 164 -7.24 4.19 0.36
CA LYS A 164 -8.71 4.16 0.23
C LYS A 164 -9.18 3.69 -1.16
N GLU A 165 -8.33 3.72 -2.19
CA GLU A 165 -8.60 3.09 -3.50
C GLU A 165 -8.40 1.56 -3.50
N LEU A 166 -7.71 0.99 -2.49
CA LEU A 166 -7.38 -0.44 -2.43
C LEU A 166 -8.39 -1.24 -1.60
N ASN A 167 -8.79 -2.42 -2.08
CA ASN A 167 -9.54 -3.38 -1.28
C ASN A 167 -8.59 -4.18 -0.36
N LEU A 168 -8.14 -3.54 0.71
CA LEU A 168 -7.18 -4.13 1.66
C LEU A 168 -7.70 -5.40 2.35
N GLY A 169 -9.03 -5.52 2.54
CA GLY A 169 -9.66 -6.69 3.16
C GLY A 169 -8.97 -7.08 4.48
N LYS A 170 -8.63 -8.37 4.60
CA LYS A 170 -7.91 -8.93 5.77
C LYS A 170 -6.43 -8.54 5.86
N GLN A 171 -5.86 -7.87 4.85
CA GLN A 171 -4.45 -7.48 4.79
C GLN A 171 -4.19 -6.05 5.26
N SER A 172 -5.15 -5.40 5.93
CA SER A 172 -4.98 -4.05 6.48
C SER A 172 -3.79 -3.91 7.45
N SER A 173 -3.49 -4.93 8.26
CA SER A 173 -2.30 -4.99 9.13
C SER A 173 -0.98 -5.21 8.36
N GLY A 174 -1.02 -5.62 7.10
CA GLY A 174 0.16 -5.69 6.24
C GLY A 174 0.69 -4.30 5.83
N VAL A 175 -0.18 -3.28 5.75
CA VAL A 175 0.22 -1.90 5.39
C VAL A 175 1.26 -1.31 6.37
N PRO A 176 0.99 -1.23 7.69
CA PRO A 176 1.97 -0.72 8.65
C PRO A 176 3.22 -1.61 8.75
N ARG A 177 3.09 -2.93 8.62
CA ARG A 177 4.24 -3.87 8.58
C ARG A 177 5.19 -3.56 7.41
N VAL A 178 4.67 -3.45 6.19
CA VAL A 178 5.47 -3.06 5.00
C VAL A 178 6.11 -1.68 5.20
N ALA A 179 5.37 -0.72 5.78
CA ALA A 179 5.90 0.63 6.01
C ALA A 179 7.06 0.64 7.03
N VAL A 180 6.95 -0.12 8.14
CA VAL A 180 7.99 -0.21 9.17
C VAL A 180 9.22 -0.96 8.65
N SER A 181 9.07 -2.10 7.95
CA SER A 181 10.23 -2.84 7.39
C SER A 181 11.07 -1.96 6.45
N LEU A 182 10.42 -1.22 5.54
CA LEU A 182 11.10 -0.27 4.64
C LEU A 182 11.78 0.91 5.37
N ALA A 183 11.41 1.15 6.63
CA ALA A 183 12.03 2.15 7.48
C ALA A 183 13.16 1.58 8.36
N LEU A 184 13.15 0.28 8.67
CA LEU A 184 14.25 -0.42 9.35
C LEU A 184 15.50 -0.48 8.45
N GLU A 185 15.32 -0.79 7.16
CA GLU A 185 16.33 -0.63 6.09
C GLU A 185 16.76 0.83 5.86
N GLY A 186 16.03 1.78 6.47
CA GLY A 186 16.03 3.20 6.12
C GLY A 186 16.82 4.13 7.05
N LYS A 187 16.95 5.38 6.61
CA LYS A 187 17.53 6.47 7.41
C LYS A 187 16.61 6.82 8.58
N ALA A 188 17.17 7.45 9.61
CA ALA A 188 16.43 8.03 10.73
C ALA A 188 15.21 8.88 10.29
N SER A 189 15.35 9.65 9.20
CA SER A 189 14.26 10.41 8.60
C SER A 189 13.08 9.56 8.13
N HIS A 190 13.33 8.36 7.57
CA HIS A 190 12.28 7.45 7.11
C HIS A 190 11.53 6.85 8.30
N ARG A 191 12.23 6.62 9.42
CA ARG A 191 11.64 6.10 10.66
C ARG A 191 10.76 7.13 11.37
N GLU A 192 11.18 8.39 11.38
CA GLU A 192 10.36 9.52 11.83
C GLU A 192 9.13 9.73 10.93
N LEU A 193 9.28 9.72 9.60
CA LEU A 193 8.15 9.81 8.67
C LEU A 193 7.17 8.65 8.85
N THR A 194 7.67 7.40 8.90
CA THR A 194 6.82 6.22 9.15
C THR A 194 6.05 6.33 10.46
N SER A 195 6.68 6.83 11.52
CA SER A 195 6.01 7.04 12.81
C SER A 195 4.80 7.96 12.71
N ARG A 196 4.93 9.07 11.95
CA ARG A 196 3.83 10.00 11.68
C ARG A 196 2.76 9.37 10.78
N LEU A 197 3.17 8.66 9.73
CA LEU A 197 2.25 7.95 8.84
C LEU A 197 1.39 6.93 9.60
N LEU A 198 1.97 6.18 10.56
CA LEU A 198 1.19 5.27 11.42
C LEU A 198 0.13 6.02 12.25
N SER A 199 0.49 7.17 12.82
CA SER A 199 -0.46 8.04 13.56
C SER A 199 -1.56 8.59 12.65
N ASP A 200 -1.22 9.03 11.43
CA ASP A 200 -2.16 9.65 10.50
C ASP A 200 -3.10 8.64 9.82
N LEU A 201 -2.72 7.36 9.72
CA LEU A 201 -3.54 6.30 9.14
C LEU A 201 -4.59 5.75 10.12
N VAL A 202 -4.33 5.81 11.43
CA VAL A 202 -5.28 5.37 12.46
C VAL A 202 -6.53 6.26 12.46
N GLY A 203 -7.71 5.64 12.51
CA GLY A 203 -9.01 6.31 12.42
C GLY A 203 -9.39 6.77 11.00
N LYS A 204 -8.43 6.97 10.08
CA LYS A 204 -8.70 7.36 8.68
C LYS A 204 -8.77 6.17 7.70
N VAL A 205 -7.96 5.13 7.93
CA VAL A 205 -7.80 3.94 7.06
C VAL A 205 -7.64 2.67 7.88
N LEU A 206 -6.94 2.74 9.02
CA LEU A 206 -6.61 1.60 9.88
C LEU A 206 -7.24 1.78 11.28
N SER A 207 -7.48 0.66 11.97
CA SER A 207 -7.77 0.64 13.42
C SER A 207 -6.48 0.47 14.21
N GLU A 208 -6.48 0.83 15.50
CA GLU A 208 -5.41 0.45 16.44
C GLU A 208 -5.14 -1.05 16.44
N GLU A 209 -6.18 -1.88 16.20
CA GLU A 209 -6.06 -3.34 16.12
C GLU A 209 -5.23 -3.79 14.91
N HIS A 210 -5.37 -3.14 13.76
CA HIS A 210 -4.52 -3.41 12.59
C HIS A 210 -3.06 -3.03 12.83
N ILE A 211 -2.80 -1.95 13.58
CA ILE A 211 -1.44 -1.56 13.99
C ILE A 211 -0.88 -2.57 15.00
N ALA A 212 -1.69 -2.98 15.98
CA ALA A 212 -1.30 -3.96 16.99
C ALA A 212 -0.97 -5.32 16.36
N GLU A 213 -1.82 -5.86 15.49
CA GLU A 213 -1.56 -7.12 14.78
C GLU A 213 -0.29 -7.04 13.93
N ALA A 214 -0.01 -5.88 13.32
CA ALA A 214 1.22 -5.68 12.56
C ALA A 214 2.48 -5.77 13.43
N PHE A 215 2.50 -5.09 14.59
CA PHE A 215 3.61 -5.22 15.53
C PHE A 215 3.68 -6.63 16.15
N ASP A 216 2.54 -7.29 16.39
CA ASP A 216 2.49 -8.66 16.86
C ASP A 216 3.15 -9.62 15.83
N ARG A 217 2.86 -9.46 14.53
CA ARG A 217 3.54 -10.18 13.44
C ARG A 217 5.03 -9.82 13.36
N MET A 218 5.39 -8.55 13.34
CA MET A 218 6.81 -8.12 13.23
C MET A 218 7.67 -8.57 14.40
N LEU A 219 7.12 -8.68 15.61
CA LEU A 219 7.83 -9.25 16.77
C LEU A 219 8.14 -10.75 16.57
N SER A 220 7.32 -11.48 15.80
CA SER A 220 7.60 -12.87 15.42
C SER A 220 8.58 -12.99 14.24
N GLU A 221 8.58 -12.02 13.31
CA GLU A 221 9.49 -11.94 12.15
C GLU A 221 10.88 -11.37 12.51
N LEU A 222 11.10 -10.89 13.74
CA LEU A 222 12.37 -10.31 14.19
C LEU A 222 13.62 -11.17 13.94
N PRO A 223 13.62 -12.51 14.11
CA PRO A 223 14.80 -13.34 13.81
C PRO A 223 15.27 -13.23 12.36
N ASP A 224 14.33 -13.04 11.42
CA ASP A 224 14.62 -12.89 9.99
C ASP A 224 15.00 -11.43 9.67
N LEU A 225 14.29 -10.44 10.22
CA LEU A 225 14.59 -9.00 10.06
C LEU A 225 16.01 -8.62 10.54
N ILE A 226 16.58 -9.38 11.48
CA ILE A 226 17.96 -9.20 11.98
C ILE A 226 19.02 -9.55 10.92
N LEU A 227 18.71 -10.44 9.98
CA LEU A 227 19.65 -10.88 8.93
C LEU A 227 20.03 -9.73 8.00
N ASP A 228 19.07 -8.87 7.66
CA ASP A 228 19.29 -7.65 6.89
C ASP A 228 19.62 -6.44 7.78
N THR A 229 19.05 -6.36 8.99
CA THR A 229 19.14 -5.18 9.87
C THR A 229 19.42 -5.57 11.33
N PRO A 230 20.69 -5.60 11.80
CA PRO A 230 21.03 -6.12 13.13
C PRO A 230 20.50 -5.27 14.31
N GLU A 231 20.14 -4.00 14.08
CA GLU A 231 19.49 -3.13 15.08
C GLU A 231 17.95 -3.23 15.08
N ALA A 232 17.36 -4.16 14.31
CA ALA A 232 15.91 -4.29 14.17
C ALA A 232 15.15 -4.43 15.51
N PRO A 233 15.60 -5.19 16.54
CA PRO A 233 14.93 -5.24 17.83
C PRO A 233 14.86 -3.88 18.55
N GLN A 234 15.98 -3.15 18.56
CA GLN A 234 16.10 -1.86 19.24
C GLN A 234 15.23 -0.81 18.55
N MET A 235 15.20 -0.84 17.20
CA MET A 235 14.35 0.03 16.39
C MET A 235 12.87 -0.33 16.49
N LEU A 236 12.49 -1.62 16.45
CA LEU A 236 11.10 -2.02 16.61
C LEU A 236 10.56 -1.63 18.00
N GLY A 237 11.39 -1.75 19.05
CA GLY A 237 11.06 -1.22 20.38
C GLY A 237 10.90 0.30 20.43
N GLN A 238 11.66 1.05 19.62
CA GLN A 238 11.46 2.50 19.44
C GLN A 238 10.15 2.81 18.70
N PHE A 239 9.81 2.07 17.65
CA PHE A 239 8.53 2.21 16.94
C PHE A 239 7.33 1.91 17.85
N ILE A 240 7.35 0.82 18.61
CA ILE A 240 6.26 0.45 19.53
C ILE A 240 6.06 1.55 20.58
N ALA A 241 7.14 2.05 21.20
CA ALA A 241 7.04 3.16 22.14
C ALA A 241 6.51 4.44 21.47
N ARG A 242 6.95 4.74 20.24
CA ARG A 242 6.53 5.93 19.48
C ARG A 242 5.04 5.88 19.13
N ALA A 243 4.54 4.74 18.69
CA ALA A 243 3.14 4.50 18.34
C ALA A 243 2.22 4.55 19.57
N VAL A 244 2.63 3.96 20.70
CA VAL A 244 1.89 4.08 21.99
C VAL A 244 1.81 5.54 22.45
N ALA A 245 2.84 6.35 22.20
CA ALA A 245 2.87 7.78 22.56
C ALA A 245 2.18 8.73 21.55
N ASP A 246 1.78 8.24 20.38
CA ASP A 246 0.90 8.94 19.43
C ASP A 246 -0.54 8.40 19.43
N HIS A 247 -0.87 7.46 20.34
CA HIS A 247 -2.16 6.76 20.38
C HIS A 247 -2.48 5.91 19.13
N ALA A 248 -1.46 5.55 18.33
CA ALA A 248 -1.57 4.57 17.25
C ALA A 248 -1.53 3.11 17.77
N LEU A 249 -1.17 2.91 19.04
CA LEU A 249 -1.27 1.65 19.78
C LEU A 249 -1.89 1.90 21.17
N PRO A 250 -2.65 0.93 21.72
CA PRO A 250 -3.23 1.05 23.05
C PRO A 250 -2.15 1.00 24.14
N LEU A 251 -2.34 1.78 25.21
CA LEU A 251 -1.38 1.94 26.31
C LEU A 251 -0.98 0.62 27.03
N ASN A 252 -1.82 -0.40 26.94
CA ASN A 252 -1.62 -1.73 27.53
C ASN A 252 -1.04 -2.77 26.53
N PHE A 253 -0.63 -2.36 25.33
CA PHE A 253 -0.09 -3.27 24.30
C PHE A 253 1.04 -4.18 24.84
N LEU A 254 1.97 -3.62 25.60
CA LEU A 254 3.09 -4.35 26.20
C LEU A 254 2.67 -5.35 27.31
N ASP A 255 1.48 -5.21 27.89
CA ASP A 255 0.99 -6.13 28.93
C ASP A 255 0.68 -7.53 28.36
N ARG A 256 0.38 -7.63 27.06
CA ARG A 256 0.20 -8.91 26.34
C ARG A 256 1.43 -9.81 26.48
N TYR A 257 2.61 -9.20 26.48
CA TYR A 257 3.92 -9.83 26.35
C TYR A 257 4.64 -10.14 27.67
N LYS A 258 4.18 -9.58 28.80
CA LYS A 258 4.81 -9.78 30.12
C LYS A 258 4.83 -11.26 30.50
N GLY A 259 6.03 -11.84 30.53
CA GLY A 259 6.24 -13.27 30.86
C GLY A 259 5.77 -14.26 29.79
N ARG A 260 5.59 -13.83 28.53
CA ARG A 260 5.11 -14.66 27.40
C ARG A 260 5.96 -14.56 26.13
N VAL A 261 7.15 -13.96 26.20
CA VAL A 261 8.03 -13.81 25.05
C VAL A 261 9.19 -14.79 25.17
N ASP A 262 9.18 -15.83 24.34
CA ASP A 262 10.21 -16.87 24.32
C ASP A 262 11.43 -16.49 23.45
N CYS A 263 11.25 -15.62 22.46
CA CYS A 263 12.33 -15.11 21.61
C CYS A 263 13.07 -13.94 22.27
N ASP A 264 14.37 -14.09 22.53
CA ASP A 264 15.19 -13.03 23.15
C ASP A 264 15.21 -11.71 22.34
N HIS A 265 15.14 -11.77 21.01
CA HIS A 265 15.07 -10.59 20.15
C HIS A 265 13.75 -9.81 20.35
N ALA A 266 12.61 -10.52 20.36
CA ALA A 266 11.31 -9.92 20.67
C ALA A 266 11.28 -9.38 22.11
N ARG A 267 11.93 -10.06 23.06
CA ARG A 267 12.04 -9.61 24.45
C ARG A 267 12.83 -8.31 24.53
N ALA A 268 13.96 -8.21 23.85
CA ALA A 268 14.77 -6.99 23.76
C ALA A 268 13.98 -5.81 23.14
N ALA A 269 13.14 -6.05 22.13
CA ALA A 269 12.26 -5.02 21.56
C ALA A 269 11.17 -4.55 22.55
N VAL A 270 10.50 -5.49 23.23
CA VAL A 270 9.48 -5.19 24.26
C VAL A 270 10.08 -4.46 25.46
N ASP A 271 11.24 -4.90 25.95
CA ASP A 271 11.95 -4.24 27.06
C ASP A 271 12.44 -2.84 26.66
N ARG A 272 12.94 -2.66 25.43
CA ARG A 272 13.31 -1.35 24.89
C ARG A 272 12.11 -0.40 24.85
N ALA A 273 10.95 -0.87 24.40
CA ALA A 273 9.72 -0.09 24.41
C ALA A 273 9.27 0.26 25.84
N ALA A 274 9.31 -0.70 26.77
CA ALA A 274 8.95 -0.50 28.16
C ALA A 274 9.86 0.53 28.87
N VAL A 275 11.17 0.51 28.61
CA VAL A 275 12.11 1.50 29.14
C VAL A 275 11.80 2.90 28.61
N LEU A 276 11.58 3.05 27.31
CA LEU A 276 11.26 4.35 26.68
C LEU A 276 9.95 4.95 27.23
N LEU A 277 8.91 4.13 27.42
CA LEU A 277 7.63 4.58 27.98
C LEU A 277 7.70 4.89 29.49
N ARG A 278 8.56 4.20 30.26
CA ARG A 278 8.77 4.48 31.69
C ARG A 278 9.50 5.81 31.93
N ILE A 279 10.50 6.13 31.12
CA ILE A 279 11.28 7.37 31.24
C ILE A 279 10.44 8.62 30.94
N LYS A 280 9.38 8.50 30.13
CA LYS A 280 8.73 9.65 29.48
C LYS A 280 7.37 10.07 30.03
N ARG A 281 6.97 9.61 31.22
CA ARG A 281 5.75 10.10 31.88
C ARG A 281 5.81 11.56 32.32
N GLU A 282 6.99 12.17 32.35
CA GLU A 282 7.22 13.50 32.92
C GLU A 282 7.82 14.51 31.92
N ILE A 283 8.56 14.08 30.89
CA ILE A 283 9.37 14.98 30.04
C ILE A 283 9.32 14.61 28.54
N ILE A 284 8.54 15.40 27.79
CA ILE A 284 8.51 15.53 26.31
C ILE A 284 8.02 14.26 25.56
N ARG A 285 7.24 14.45 24.48
CA ARG A 285 6.83 13.40 23.52
C ARG A 285 8.04 12.66 22.92
N LEU A 286 7.81 11.61 22.12
CA LEU A 286 8.88 10.82 21.49
C LEU A 286 9.42 11.41 20.16
N ASP A 287 9.14 12.69 19.88
CA ASP A 287 9.43 13.45 18.64
C ASP A 287 10.90 13.48 18.16
N ASN A 288 11.83 13.04 19.01
CA ASN A 288 13.27 12.96 18.74
C ASN A 288 13.83 11.53 18.95
N VAL A 289 13.00 10.49 19.06
CA VAL A 289 13.46 9.09 19.29
C VAL A 289 14.36 8.57 18.16
N TRP A 290 14.21 9.13 16.96
CA TRP A 290 15.03 8.85 15.78
C TRP A 290 16.15 9.87 15.55
N GLY A 291 16.26 10.90 16.39
CA GLY A 291 17.20 12.02 16.25
C GLY A 291 16.60 13.28 15.61
N VAL A 292 17.36 14.38 15.66
CA VAL A 292 16.94 15.72 15.23
C VAL A 292 17.27 16.03 13.77
N GLY A 293 18.25 15.35 13.16
CA GLY A 293 18.70 15.60 11.80
C GLY A 293 17.71 15.17 10.70
N GLY A 294 17.56 16.00 9.68
CA GLY A 294 16.81 15.68 8.45
C GLY A 294 16.31 16.93 7.73
N GLY A 295 16.45 16.96 6.40
CA GLY A 295 16.08 18.13 5.57
C GLY A 295 14.58 18.50 5.57
N GLN A 296 13.73 17.62 6.09
CA GLN A 296 12.29 17.84 6.27
C GLN A 296 11.93 18.46 7.65
N ARG A 297 12.91 18.76 8.53
CA ARG A 297 12.66 19.56 9.74
C ARG A 297 12.81 21.07 9.43
N PRO A 298 12.01 21.96 10.04
CA PRO A 298 12.09 23.39 9.77
C PRO A 298 13.44 23.96 10.20
N VAL A 299 13.99 24.88 9.40
CA VAL A 299 15.37 25.40 9.51
C VAL A 299 15.72 25.92 10.91
N LYS A 300 14.74 26.48 11.63
CA LYS A 300 14.86 26.91 13.05
C LYS A 300 15.41 25.81 13.99
N HIS A 301 15.17 24.54 13.68
CA HIS A 301 15.66 23.40 14.48
C HIS A 301 17.05 22.89 14.03
N LEU A 302 17.46 23.17 12.78
CA LEU A 302 18.76 22.77 12.24
C LEU A 302 19.89 23.75 12.61
N ILE A 303 19.57 25.02 12.84
CA ILE A 303 20.53 26.06 13.23
C ILE A 303 21.13 25.83 14.63
N LYS A 304 20.52 24.98 15.48
CA LYS A 304 20.89 24.81 16.90
C LYS A 304 22.08 23.87 17.15
N GLU A 305 22.74 23.38 16.10
CA GLU A 305 23.90 22.48 16.16
C GLU A 305 25.16 23.07 15.45
N GLY A 306 25.21 24.40 15.27
CA GLY A 306 26.34 25.14 14.69
C GLY A 306 27.08 26.00 15.70
#